data_AF-A0A943Q5Q7-F1
#
_entry.id   AF-A0A943Q5Q7-F1
#
_cell.length_a   1.000
_cell.length_b   1.000
_cell.length_c   1.000
_cell.angle_alpha   90.00
_cell.angle_beta   90.00
_cell.angle_gamma   90.00
#
_symmetry.space_group_name_H-M   'P 1'
#
loop_
_entity.id
_entity.type
_entity.pdbx_description
1 polymer ?
#
loop_
_entity_poly.entity_id
_entity_poly.type
_entity_poly.pdbx_seq_one_letter_code
_entity_poly.pdbx_strand_id
1 'polypeptide(L)' 'MNVTSLIAQNTKNIIKSKGLKQSAVAAFAGYSEKTFSNMLNGRKIISDRDVKAIADALKVTPNELFGC' A
#
# COMPACT_ATOMS: atom_id res chain seq x y z
N MET A 1 -1.62 -17.34 -11.04
CA MET A 1 -0.75 -16.28 -10.49
C MET A 1 -1.61 -15.05 -10.30
N ASN A 2 -1.77 -14.53 -9.08
CA ASN A 2 -2.50 -13.27 -8.90
C ASN A 2 -1.59 -12.12 -9.34
N VAL A 3 -2.05 -11.39 -10.36
CA VAL A 3 -1.40 -10.16 -10.80
C VAL A 3 -1.44 -9.16 -9.64
N THR A 4 -0.30 -8.57 -9.31
CA THR A 4 -0.22 -7.55 -8.25
C THR A 4 -0.80 -6.25 -8.79
N SER A 5 -1.69 -5.58 -8.05
CA SER A 5 -2.32 -4.34 -8.53
C SER A 5 -1.30 -3.21 -8.68
N LEU A 6 -1.60 -2.25 -9.57
CA LEU A 6 -0.79 -1.04 -9.75
C LEU A 6 -0.63 -0.28 -8.43
N ILE A 7 -1.69 -0.19 -7.64
CA ILE A 7 -1.69 0.39 -6.28
C ILE A 7 -0.66 -0.32 -5.39
N ALA A 8 -0.64 -1.65 -5.36
CA ALA A 8 0.29 -2.42 -4.54
C ALA A 8 1.75 -2.20 -4.98
N GLN A 9 2.00 -2.12 -6.29
CA GLN A 9 3.33 -1.87 -6.84
C GLN A 9 3.81 -0.45 -6.50
N ASN A 10 2.98 0.57 -6.73
CA ASN A 10 3.31 1.96 -6.41
C ASN A 10 3.49 2.17 -4.91
N THR A 11 2.67 1.51 -4.08
CA THR A 11 2.85 1.50 -2.61
C THR A 11 4.24 0.99 -2.24
N LYS A 12 4.68 -0.16 -2.79
CA LYS A 12 6.03 -0.71 -2.55
C LYS A 12 7.13 0.25 -3.01
N ASN A 13 6.96 0.88 -4.17
CA ASN A 13 7.91 1.84 -4.72
C ASN A 13 8.06 3.08 -3.83
N ILE A 14 6.94 3.64 -3.35
CA ILE A 14 6.94 4.82 -2.47
C ILE A 14 7.54 4.48 -1.11
N ILE A 15 7.23 3.29 -0.55
CA ILE A 15 7.85 2.82 0.70
C ILE A 15 9.38 2.78 0.53
N LYS A 16 9.86 2.19 -0.57
CA LYS A 16 11.30 2.09 -0.86
C LYS A 16 11.94 3.45 -1.08
N SER A 17 11.33 4.34 -1.85
CA SER A 17 11.88 5.66 -2.15
C SER A 17 11.97 6.56 -0.91
N LYS A 18 11.04 6.41 0.04
CA LYS A 18 11.04 7.13 1.32
C LYS A 18 11.89 6.44 2.41
N GLY A 19 12.49 5.28 2.13
CA GLY A 19 13.27 4.51 3.12
C GLY A 19 12.44 4.00 4.30
N LEU A 20 11.13 3.81 4.11
CA LEU A 20 10.23 3.39 5.18
C LEU A 20 10.22 1.86 5.32
N LYS A 21 9.99 1.39 6.55
CA LYS A 21 9.69 -0.02 6.79
C LYS A 21 8.24 -0.31 6.42
N GLN A 22 7.99 -1.36 5.63
CA GLN A 22 6.63 -1.78 5.27
C GLN A 22 5.75 -2.04 6.50
N SER A 23 6.33 -2.59 7.56
CA SER A 23 5.63 -2.83 8.84
C SER A 23 5.17 -1.54 9.53
N ALA A 24 6.00 -0.49 9.49
CA ALA A 24 5.62 0.81 10.02
C ALA A 24 4.46 1.42 9.23
N VAL A 25 4.50 1.34 7.89
CA VAL A 25 3.40 1.82 7.04
C VAL A 25 2.12 1.02 7.25
N ALA A 26 2.21 -0.29 7.46
CA ALA A 26 1.06 -1.11 7.83
C ALA A 26 0.39 -0.60 9.12
N ALA A 27 1.18 -0.33 10.16
CA ALA A 27 0.67 0.20 11.42
C ALA A 27 0.03 1.59 11.25
N PHE A 28 0.67 2.50 10.49
CA PHE A 28 0.10 3.82 10.21
C PHE A 28 -1.19 3.76 9.38
N ALA A 29 -1.33 2.76 8.51
CA ALA A 29 -2.54 2.53 7.73
C ALA A 29 -3.62 1.74 8.51
N GLY A 30 -3.38 1.38 9.78
CA GLY A 30 -4.34 0.65 10.61
C GLY A 30 -4.42 -0.86 10.33
N TYR A 31 -3.36 -1.46 9.75
CA TYR A 31 -3.31 -2.88 9.40
C TYR A 31 -2.22 -3.64 10.17
N SER A 32 -2.48 -4.94 10.38
CA SER A 32 -1.40 -5.86 10.72
C SER A 32 -0.41 -6.02 9.55
N GLU A 33 0.85 -6.31 9.84
CA GLU A 33 1.87 -6.57 8.82
C GLU A 33 1.46 -7.69 7.85
N LYS A 34 0.82 -8.74 8.36
CA LYS A 34 0.33 -9.87 7.56
C LYS A 34 -0.78 -9.46 6.60
N THR A 35 -1.77 -8.70 7.09
CA THR A 35 -2.87 -8.20 6.25
C THR A 35 -2.33 -7.28 5.16
N PHE A 36 -1.44 -6.36 5.52
CA PHE A 36 -0.81 -5.44 4.58
C PHE A 36 0.02 -6.17 3.53
N SER A 37 0.85 -7.13 3.96
CA SER A 37 1.62 -7.98 3.05
C SER A 37 0.72 -8.78 2.09
N ASN A 38 -0.41 -9.31 2.57
CA ASN A 38 -1.38 -9.98 1.71
C ASN A 38 -1.98 -9.05 0.66
N MET A 39 -2.27 -7.80 1.01
CA MET A 39 -2.73 -6.77 0.06
C MET A 39 -1.66 -6.47 -0.99
N LEU A 40 -0.43 -6.19 -0.57
CA LEU A 40 0.65 -5.80 -1.49
C LEU A 40 1.17 -6.95 -2.37
N ASN A 41 0.77 -8.19 -2.12
CA ASN A 41 1.14 -9.37 -2.90
C ASN A 41 -0.08 -10.03 -3.58
N GLY A 42 -1.19 -9.30 -3.72
CA GLY A 42 -2.37 -9.77 -4.47
C GLY A 42 -3.11 -10.96 -3.84
N ARG A 43 -2.89 -11.25 -2.55
CA ARG A 43 -3.62 -12.27 -1.79
C ARG A 43 -4.87 -11.72 -1.10
N LYS A 44 -4.99 -10.39 -1.05
CA LYS A 44 -6.16 -9.65 -0.58
C LYS A 44 -6.41 -8.47 -1.52
N ILE A 45 -7.67 -8.25 -1.89
CA ILE A 45 -8.09 -7.11 -2.72
C ILE A 45 -7.90 -5.81 -1.92
N ILE A 46 -7.40 -4.77 -2.58
CA ILE A 46 -7.30 -3.41 -2.05
C ILE A 46 -8.57 -2.67 -2.47
N SER A 47 -9.40 -2.29 -1.49
CA SER A 47 -10.59 -1.46 -1.67
C SER A 47 -10.25 0.02 -1.75
N ASP A 48 -11.23 0.84 -2.10
CA ASP A 48 -11.17 2.31 -2.04
C ASP A 48 -10.81 2.83 -0.64
N ARG A 49 -11.33 2.20 0.42
CA ARG A 49 -10.97 2.51 1.81
C ARG A 49 -9.52 2.20 2.12
N ASP A 50 -9.00 1.08 1.61
CA ASP A 50 -7.59 0.71 1.75
C ASP A 50 -6.69 1.71 1.03
N VAL A 51 -7.06 2.15 -0.19
CA VAL A 51 -6.33 3.19 -0.95
C VAL A 51 -6.21 4.46 -0.13
N LYS A 52 -7.31 4.95 0.45
CA LYS A 52 -7.30 6.14 1.31
C LYS A 52 -6.36 5.94 2.51
N ALA A 53 -6.48 4.83 3.23
CA ALA A 53 -5.65 4.56 4.40
C ALA A 53 -4.15 4.46 4.04
N ILE A 54 -3.81 3.83 2.92
CA ILE A 54 -2.43 3.73 2.42
C ILE A 54 -1.88 5.11 2.04
N ALA A 55 -2.68 5.91 1.32
CA ALA A 55 -2.28 7.25 0.89
C ALA A 55 -2.01 8.16 2.10
N ASP A 56 -2.91 8.15 3.08
CA ASP A 56 -2.77 8.90 4.33
C ASP A 56 -1.50 8.45 5.10
N ALA A 57 -1.28 7.14 5.24
CA ALA A 57 -0.10 6.57 5.91
C ALA A 57 1.23 6.94 5.23
N LEU A 58 1.22 7.02 3.90
CA LEU A 58 2.37 7.41 3.10
C LEU A 58 2.52 8.92 2.94
N LYS A 59 1.55 9.72 3.38
CA LYS A 59 1.49 11.17 3.16
C LYS A 59 1.61 11.52 1.67
N VAL A 60 0.76 10.90 0.86
CA VAL A 60 0.64 11.09 -0.59
C VAL A 60 -0.84 11.20 -0.95
N THR A 61 -1.14 11.63 -2.16
CA THR A 61 -2.49 11.60 -2.71
C THR A 61 -2.85 10.18 -3.20
N PRO A 62 -4.13 9.82 -3.28
CA PRO A 62 -4.54 8.57 -3.94
C PRO A 62 -4.04 8.44 -5.38
N ASN A 63 -3.93 9.55 -6.13
CA ASN A 63 -3.42 9.55 -7.52
C ASN A 63 -2.00 9.01 -7.64
N GLU A 64 -1.13 9.32 -6.68
CA GLU A 64 0.24 8.78 -6.65
C GLU A 64 0.26 7.25 -6.50
N LEU A 65 -0.80 6.65 -5.95
CA LEU A 65 -0.95 5.20 -5.90
C LEU A 65 -1.49 4.63 -7.22
N PHE A 66 -2.31 5.38 -7.96
CA PHE A 66 -2.82 5.00 -9.28
C PHE A 66 -1.81 5.22 -10.42
N GLY A 67 -0.74 6.00 -10.19
CA GLY A 67 0.27 6.30 -11.21
C GLY A 67 -0.21 7.31 -12.26
N CYS A 68 -1.11 8.23 -11.85
CA CYS A 68 -1.65 9.31 -12.67
C CYS A 68 -1.08 10.67 -12.25
#